data_AF-A0AAW0IPA0-F1
#
_entry.id   AF-A0AAW0IPA0-F1
#
_cell.length_a   1.000
_cell.length_b   1.000
_cell.length_c   1.000
_cell.angle_alpha   90.00
_cell.angle_beta   90.00
_cell.angle_gamma   90.00
#
_symmetry.space_group_name_H-M   'P 1'
#
loop_
_entity.id
_entity.type
_entity.pdbx_description
1 polymer ?
#
loop_
_entity_poly.entity_id
_entity_poly.type
_entity_poly.pdbx_seq_one_letter_code
_entity_poly.pdbx_strand_id
1 'polypeptide(L)'
;MHRSVSQEKIADGSNGDVAVDQYHRYKEDVGIMKEMNLDAYRFSISWPRILPKGKLSGGVNREGIKYYNNLINELLGKGLKPFVTIFHWDLPQALEDEYGGFLSPHIV
;
A
#
# COMPACT_ATOMS: atom_id res chain seq x y z
N MET A 1 -0.22 22.59 -3.23
CA MET A 1 1.26 22.59 -3.21
C MET A 1 1.71 21.28 -2.61
N HIS A 2 2.17 20.34 -3.43
CA HIS A 2 2.75 19.08 -2.95
C HIS A 2 4.12 19.45 -2.35
N ARG A 3 4.29 19.34 -1.03
CA ARG A 3 5.61 19.55 -0.43
C ARG A 3 6.48 18.39 -0.88
N SER A 4 7.46 18.69 -1.74
CA SER A 4 8.56 17.79 -2.04
C SER A 4 9.19 17.35 -0.73
N VAL A 5 9.27 16.03 -0.51
CA VAL A 5 10.14 15.49 0.53
C VAL A 5 11.54 16.01 0.21
N SER A 6 12.14 16.76 1.13
CA SER A 6 13.53 17.21 0.97
C SER A 6 14.40 15.98 0.81
N GLN A 7 15.05 15.82 -0.35
CA GLN A 7 15.88 14.67 -0.73
C GLN A 7 17.01 14.35 0.28
N GLU A 8 17.28 15.25 1.21
CA GLU A 8 18.33 15.15 2.23
C GLU A 8 18.01 14.20 3.39
N LYS A 9 16.78 13.68 3.50
CA LYS A 9 16.38 12.79 4.61
C LYS A 9 16.58 11.30 4.31
N ILE A 10 16.82 10.94 3.06
CA ILE A 10 17.04 9.55 2.63
C ILE A 10 18.52 9.38 2.30
N ALA A 11 19.15 8.33 2.83
CA ALA A 11 20.61 8.15 2.77
C ALA A 11 21.19 8.16 1.35
N ASP A 12 20.42 7.66 0.37
CA ASP A 12 20.78 7.62 -1.05
C ASP A 12 19.95 8.58 -1.92
N GLY A 13 19.10 9.41 -1.31
CA GLY A 13 18.20 10.33 -2.00
C GLY A 13 17.08 9.67 -2.82
N SER A 14 16.92 8.34 -2.74
CA SER A 14 15.86 7.61 -3.44
C SER A 14 14.48 7.80 -2.78
N ASN A 15 13.43 7.25 -3.38
CA ASN A 15 12.07 7.27 -2.84
C ASN A 15 11.27 6.03 -3.24
N GLY A 16 10.01 5.96 -2.79
CA GLY A 16 9.09 4.86 -3.06
C GLY A 16 8.15 5.03 -4.26
N ASP A 17 8.39 5.98 -5.16
CA ASP A 17 7.47 6.28 -6.28
C ASP A 17 7.25 5.06 -7.20
N VAL A 18 8.32 4.30 -7.43
CA VAL A 18 8.29 3.00 -8.15
C VAL A 18 8.53 1.83 -7.21
N ALA A 19 9.49 1.96 -6.28
CA ALA A 19 9.95 0.88 -5.39
C ALA A 19 10.34 -0.40 -6.17
N VAL A 20 9.81 -1.56 -5.81
CA VAL A 20 10.03 -2.84 -6.55
C VAL A 20 9.02 -3.07 -7.68
N ASP A 21 8.17 -2.08 -7.97
CA ASP A 21 7.14 -2.12 -9.01
C ASP A 21 6.11 -3.26 -8.89
N GLN A 22 5.89 -3.76 -7.67
CA GLN A 22 4.91 -4.83 -7.40
C GLN A 22 3.50 -4.46 -7.89
N TYR A 23 3.15 -3.16 -7.95
CA TYR A 23 1.86 -2.72 -8.48
C TYR A 23 1.60 -3.25 -9.90
N HIS A 24 2.63 -3.30 -10.74
CA HIS A 24 2.53 -3.85 -12.10
C HIS A 24 3.01 -5.31 -12.17
N ARG A 25 3.94 -5.72 -11.30
CA ARG A 25 4.65 -7.01 -11.36
C ARG A 25 4.17 -8.09 -10.39
N TYR A 26 3.09 -7.85 -9.63
CA TYR A 26 2.64 -8.78 -8.58
C TYR A 26 2.49 -10.25 -9.02
N LYS A 27 2.14 -10.53 -10.28
CA LYS A 27 2.06 -11.92 -10.78
C LYS A 27 3.41 -12.62 -10.84
N GLU A 28 4.45 -11.89 -11.25
CA GLU A 28 5.82 -12.39 -11.27
C GLU A 28 6.31 -12.62 -9.84
N ASP A 29 6.11 -11.65 -8.95
CA ASP A 29 6.47 -11.75 -7.54
C ASP A 29 5.82 -12.99 -6.88
N VAL A 30 4.52 -13.19 -7.11
CA VAL A 30 3.79 -14.36 -6.57
C VAL A 30 4.28 -15.67 -7.20
N GLY A 31 4.67 -15.66 -8.49
CA GLY A 31 5.31 -16.79 -9.15
C GLY A 31 6.61 -17.20 -8.46
N ILE A 32 7.49 -16.23 -8.21
CA ILE A 32 8.77 -16.45 -7.51
C ILE A 32 8.52 -16.97 -6.08
N MET A 33 7.57 -16.38 -5.34
CA MET A 33 7.20 -16.87 -4.00
C MET A 33 6.77 -18.33 -4.02
N LYS A 34 6.06 -18.76 -5.07
CA LYS A 34 5.67 -20.16 -5.24
C LYS A 34 6.86 -21.07 -5.54
N GLU A 35 7.78 -20.64 -6.40
CA GLU A 35 9.01 -21.38 -6.71
C GLU A 35 9.90 -21.56 -5.48
N MET A 36 9.90 -20.56 -4.58
CA MET A 36 10.57 -20.62 -3.28
C MET A 36 9.85 -21.49 -2.23
N ASN A 37 8.71 -22.09 -2.59
CA ASN A 37 7.89 -22.94 -1.72
C ASN A 37 7.41 -22.25 -0.43
N LEU A 38 7.00 -20.98 -0.52
CA LEU A 38 6.37 -20.27 0.60
C LEU A 38 4.92 -20.72 0.82
N ASP A 39 4.50 -20.81 2.08
CA ASP A 39 3.12 -21.16 2.46
C ASP A 39 2.18 -19.93 2.51
N ALA A 40 2.74 -18.75 2.72
CA ALA A 40 1.99 -17.53 3.00
C ALA A 40 2.73 -16.29 2.53
N TYR A 41 1.96 -15.23 2.26
CA TYR A 41 2.51 -13.91 2.00
C TYR A 41 1.82 -12.86 2.87
N ARG A 42 2.62 -12.16 3.68
CA ARG A 42 2.16 -11.02 4.47
C ARG A 42 2.41 -9.73 3.70
N PHE A 43 1.37 -8.96 3.46
CA PHE A 43 1.45 -7.65 2.79
C PHE A 43 0.54 -6.63 3.48
N SER A 44 0.68 -5.35 3.12
CA SER A 44 -0.21 -4.29 3.59
C SER A 44 -1.12 -3.77 2.47
N ILE A 45 -2.32 -3.33 2.86
CA ILE A 45 -3.20 -2.54 1.98
C ILE A 45 -2.85 -1.07 2.21
N SER A 46 -2.58 -0.36 1.12
CA SER A 46 -2.23 1.05 1.18
C SER A 46 -3.48 1.89 1.36
N TRP A 47 -3.62 2.55 2.51
CA TRP A 47 -4.74 3.44 2.82
C TRP A 47 -4.90 4.54 1.76
N PRO A 48 -3.88 5.33 1.38
CA PRO A 48 -4.03 6.37 0.35
C PRO A 48 -4.35 5.81 -1.03
N ARG A 49 -4.03 4.53 -1.30
CA ARG A 49 -4.42 3.87 -2.55
C ARG A 49 -5.91 3.55 -2.59
N ILE A 50 -6.52 3.15 -1.47
CA ILE A 50 -7.95 2.84 -1.37
C ILE A 50 -8.79 4.10 -1.18
N LEU A 51 -8.39 4.99 -0.28
CA LEU A 51 -9.03 6.26 0.04
C LEU A 51 -8.02 7.40 -0.16
N PRO A 52 -7.93 7.99 -1.37
CA PRO A 52 -6.95 9.04 -1.67
C PRO A 52 -7.08 10.30 -0.81
N LYS A 53 -8.29 10.56 -0.27
CA LYS A 53 -8.58 11.64 0.66
C LYS A 53 -8.66 11.17 2.12
N GLY A 54 -8.22 9.93 2.38
CA GLY A 54 -8.23 9.26 3.69
C GLY A 54 -9.61 8.86 4.22
N LYS A 55 -10.68 9.52 3.81
CA LYS A 55 -12.06 9.26 4.26
C LYS A 55 -12.94 8.72 3.14
N LEU A 56 -13.94 7.90 3.50
CA LEU A 56 -14.97 7.43 2.56
C LEU A 56 -15.75 8.57 1.90
N SER A 57 -16.00 9.66 2.63
CA SER A 57 -16.66 10.86 2.09
C SER A 57 -15.88 11.53 0.96
N GLY A 58 -14.56 11.31 0.89
CA GLY A 58 -13.71 11.78 -0.19
C GLY A 58 -13.60 10.81 -1.38
N GLY A 59 -14.36 9.71 -1.36
CA GLY A 59 -14.45 8.73 -2.44
C GLY A 59 -13.48 7.54 -2.28
N VAL A 60 -13.84 6.45 -2.97
CA VAL A 60 -13.07 5.19 -3.01
C VAL A 60 -12.42 5.04 -4.38
N ASN A 61 -11.12 4.75 -4.41
CA ASN A 61 -10.42 4.43 -5.64
C ASN A 61 -10.67 2.96 -6.03
N ARG A 62 -11.51 2.75 -7.05
CA ARG A 62 -11.88 1.41 -7.53
C ARG A 62 -10.72 0.65 -8.16
N GLU A 63 -9.76 1.33 -8.80
CA GLU A 63 -8.57 0.65 -9.33
C GLU A 63 -7.66 0.14 -8.20
N GLY A 64 -7.58 0.88 -7.09
CA GLY A 64 -6.92 0.40 -5.87
C GLY A 64 -7.56 -0.89 -5.33
N ILE A 65 -8.89 -0.93 -5.26
CA ILE A 65 -9.64 -2.15 -4.86
C ILE A 65 -9.37 -3.30 -5.83
N LYS A 66 -9.41 -3.03 -7.13
CA LYS A 66 -9.16 -4.02 -8.18
C LYS A 66 -7.75 -4.61 -8.08
N TYR A 67 -6.74 -3.77 -7.81
CA TYR A 67 -5.37 -4.23 -7.60
C TYR A 67 -5.28 -5.24 -6.45
N TYR A 68 -5.81 -4.92 -5.27
CA TYR A 68 -5.75 -5.84 -4.12
C TYR A 68 -6.57 -7.11 -4.33
N ASN A 69 -7.73 -7.03 -4.98
CA ASN A 69 -8.48 -8.22 -5.38
C ASN A 69 -7.65 -9.11 -6.32
N ASN A 70 -6.97 -8.53 -7.30
CA ASN A 70 -6.12 -9.29 -8.22
C ASN A 70 -4.94 -9.95 -7.51
N LEU A 71 -4.24 -9.24 -6.63
CA LEU A 71 -3.14 -9.78 -5.84
C LEU A 71 -3.62 -10.93 -4.95
N ILE A 72 -4.73 -10.75 -4.22
CA ILE A 72 -5.30 -11.78 -3.35
C ILE A 72 -5.71 -13.01 -4.16
N ASN A 73 -6.37 -12.81 -5.31
CA ASN A 73 -6.77 -13.92 -6.18
C ASN A 73 -5.55 -14.67 -6.75
N GLU A 74 -4.48 -13.97 -7.11
CA GLU A 74 -3.24 -14.60 -7.60
C GLU A 74 -2.57 -15.43 -6.50
N LEU A 75 -2.45 -14.89 -5.28
CA LEU A 75 -1.92 -15.61 -4.12
C LEU A 75 -2.70 -16.89 -3.84
N LEU A 76 -4.02 -16.79 -3.76
CA LEU A 76 -4.91 -17.93 -3.53
C LEU A 76 -4.82 -18.94 -4.67
N GLY A 77 -4.77 -18.48 -5.93
CA GLY A 77 -4.62 -19.31 -7.11
C GLY A 77 -3.31 -20.12 -7.15
N LYS A 78 -2.25 -19.63 -6.50
CA LYS A 78 -0.96 -20.33 -6.35
C LYS A 78 -0.84 -21.11 -5.03
N GLY A 79 -1.89 -21.09 -4.20
CA GLY A 79 -1.95 -21.79 -2.92
C GLY A 79 -1.21 -21.10 -1.77
N LEU A 80 -0.91 -19.81 -1.88
CA LEU A 80 -0.33 -19.01 -0.79
C LEU A 80 -1.44 -18.38 0.06
N LYS A 81 -1.29 -18.43 1.39
CA LYS A 81 -2.22 -17.78 2.32
C LYS A 81 -1.92 -16.28 2.44
N PRO A 82 -2.88 -15.38 2.15
CA PRO A 82 -2.68 -13.95 2.34
C PRO A 82 -2.83 -13.56 3.83
N PHE A 83 -1.84 -12.85 4.38
CA PHE A 83 -1.90 -12.22 5.70
C PHE A 83 -1.87 -10.70 5.54
N VAL A 84 -2.98 -10.03 5.83
CA VAL A 84 -3.14 -8.61 5.53
C VAL A 84 -2.83 -7.75 6.76
N THR A 85 -1.93 -6.78 6.60
CA THR A 85 -1.71 -5.68 7.54
C THR A 85 -2.51 -4.46 7.07
N ILE A 86 -3.39 -3.92 7.92
CA ILE A 86 -4.31 -2.83 7.54
C ILE A 86 -3.62 -1.45 7.56
N PHE A 87 -2.54 -1.30 8.34
CA PHE A 87 -1.77 -0.07 8.41
C PHE A 87 -0.28 -0.37 8.56
N HIS A 88 0.56 0.23 7.71
CA HIS A 88 2.01 0.06 7.75
C HIS A 88 2.72 1.39 7.45
N TRP A 89 2.51 2.37 8.34
CA TRP A 89 3.12 3.70 8.30
C TRP A 89 2.77 4.50 7.04
N ASP A 90 1.60 4.23 6.46
CA ASP A 90 1.13 4.76 5.19
C ASP A 90 -0.09 5.69 5.34
N LEU A 91 -0.06 6.57 6.36
CA LEU A 91 -1.13 7.53 6.59
C LEU A 91 -1.35 8.41 5.34
N PRO A 92 -2.59 8.58 4.84
CA PRO A 92 -2.86 9.53 3.77
C PRO A 92 -2.47 10.94 4.20
N GLN A 93 -1.59 11.60 3.42
CA GLN A 93 -1.15 12.97 3.70
C GLN A 93 -2.32 13.95 3.86
N ALA A 94 -3.45 13.71 3.19
CA ALA A 94 -4.66 14.50 3.35
C ALA A 94 -5.16 14.58 4.81
N LEU A 95 -5.00 13.51 5.60
CA LEU A 95 -5.41 13.48 7.02
C LEU A 95 -4.38 14.15 7.93
N GLU A 96 -3.09 14.00 7.61
CA GLU A 96 -2.01 14.75 8.25
C GLU A 96 -2.21 16.25 8.07
N ASP A 97 -2.53 16.68 6.84
CA ASP A 97 -2.79 18.09 6.52
C ASP A 97 -4.09 18.61 7.14
N GLU A 98 -5.15 17.78 7.23
CA GLU A 98 -6.45 18.20 7.75
C GLU A 98 -6.45 18.36 9.27
N TYR A 99 -5.81 17.44 10.00
CA TYR A 99 -5.89 17.44 11.48
C TYR A 99 -4.65 16.88 12.19
N GLY A 100 -3.51 16.70 11.53
CA GLY A 100 -2.29 16.19 12.15
C GLY A 100 -2.28 14.67 12.38
N GLY A 101 -3.08 13.93 11.60
CA GLY A 101 -3.00 12.48 11.56
C GLY A 101 -3.20 11.81 12.92
N PHE A 102 -2.25 10.96 13.30
CA PHE A 102 -2.30 10.20 14.56
C PHE A 102 -2.17 11.05 15.84
N LEU A 103 -1.81 12.33 15.73
CA LEU A 103 -1.80 13.25 16.88
C LEU A 103 -3.20 13.73 17.26
N SER A 104 -4.21 13.45 16.42
CA SER A 104 -5.59 13.88 16.63
C SER A 104 -6.50 12.70 16.95
N PRO A 105 -7.48 12.86 17.86
CA PRO A 105 -8.48 11.83 18.13
C PRO A 105 -9.44 11.60 16.95
N HIS A 106 -9.44 12.46 15.92
CA HIS A 106 -10.28 12.29 14.73
C HIS A 106 -9.79 11.18 13.78
N ILE A 107 -8.63 10.56 14.09
CA ILE A 107 -8.08 9.44 13.32
C ILE A 107 -8.79 8.11 13.62
N VAL A 108 -9.45 7.99 14.78
CA VAL A 108 -10.15 6.79 15.25
C VAL A 108 -11.67 6.91 15.22
#